data_AF-A0A936BFE3-F1
#
_entry.id   AF-A0A936BFE3-F1
#
_cell.length_a   1.000
_cell.length_b   1.000
_cell.length_c   1.000
_cell.angle_alpha   90.00
_cell.angle_beta   90.00
_cell.angle_gamma   90.00
#
_symmetry.space_group_name_H-M   'P 1'
#
loop_
_entity.id
_entity.type
_entity.pdbx_description
1 polymer ?
#
loop_
_entity_poly.entity_id
_entity_poly.type
_entity_poly.pdbx_seq_one_letter_code
_entity_poly.pdbx_strand_id
1 'polypeptide(L)'
;MSQGEIEGHRFGGAHTEVKLDAVQYYLECYSKALKSREMEIWYVDAFAGSGDRESEVQTGGLLEGKPFENILKRLDGSAKRALKVEPAFDKFVFIEMSEEWCDALAKLKKTYPERHIEILKGDANSELNKIFSTQNGW
;
A
#
# COMPACT_ATOMS: atom_id res chain seq x y z
N MET A 1 23.82 31.25 21.27
CA MET A 1 24.26 30.07 20.51
C MET A 1 23.02 29.20 20.29
N SER A 2 22.43 29.25 19.11
CA SER A 2 21.31 28.39 18.72
C SER A 2 21.86 27.02 18.37
N GLN A 3 21.48 25.98 19.10
CA GLN A 3 21.59 24.62 18.59
C GLN A 3 20.28 24.32 17.86
N GLY A 4 20.36 24.30 16.53
CA GLY A 4 19.27 23.90 15.67
C GLY A 4 18.97 22.42 15.87
N GLU A 5 17.70 22.11 16.12
CA GLU A 5 17.16 20.77 15.95
C GLU A 5 17.38 20.34 14.51
N ILE A 6 18.14 19.26 14.32
CA ILE A 6 18.12 18.55 13.05
C ILE A 6 16.82 17.73 13.07
N GLU A 7 15.75 18.31 12.53
CA GLU A 7 14.52 17.60 12.18
C GLU A 7 14.87 16.51 11.17
N GLY A 8 15.14 15.30 11.69
CA GLY A 8 15.21 14.11 10.87
C GLY A 8 13.83 13.86 10.28
N HIS A 9 13.66 14.19 9.00
CA HIS A 9 12.51 13.81 8.19
C HIS A 9 12.40 12.26 8.14
N ARG A 10 11.78 11.66 9.17
CA ARG A 10 11.41 10.24 9.19
C ARG A 10 10.11 10.08 8.39
N PHE A 11 10.23 9.83 7.10
CA PHE A 11 9.12 9.29 6.31
C PHE A 11 8.72 7.92 6.91
N GLY A 12 7.50 7.76 7.42
CA GLY A 12 6.99 6.44 7.86
C GLY A 12 6.51 6.26 9.31
N GLY A 13 6.38 7.32 10.13
CA GLY A 13 5.95 7.21 11.55
C GLY A 13 4.45 6.91 11.77
N ALA A 14 3.93 7.16 12.98
CA ALA A 14 2.51 6.93 13.36
C ALA A 14 1.50 7.58 12.38
N HIS A 15 1.87 8.71 11.77
CA HIS A 15 1.08 9.37 10.73
C HIS A 15 0.86 8.49 9.48
N THR A 16 1.76 7.56 9.17
CA THR A 16 1.62 6.64 8.04
C THR A 16 0.54 5.60 8.31
N GLU A 17 0.41 5.08 9.54
CA GLU A 17 -0.72 4.19 9.87
C GLU A 17 -2.05 4.91 9.76
N VAL A 18 -2.15 6.12 10.32
CA VAL A 18 -3.38 6.92 10.22
C VAL A 18 -3.77 7.15 8.77
N LYS A 19 -2.80 7.41 7.88
CA LYS A 19 -3.04 7.54 6.44
C LYS A 19 -3.52 6.23 5.82
N LEU A 20 -2.87 5.11 6.10
CA LEU A 20 -3.22 3.81 5.53
C LEU A 20 -4.58 3.30 6.04
N ASP A 21 -4.91 3.56 7.30
CA ASP A 21 -6.23 3.27 7.88
C ASP A 21 -7.31 4.12 7.20
N ALA A 22 -7.05 5.42 6.99
CA ALA A 22 -7.97 6.30 6.26
C ALA A 22 -8.17 5.87 4.80
N VAL A 23 -7.09 5.48 4.11
CA VAL A 23 -7.16 4.93 2.74
C VAL A 23 -8.00 3.64 2.73
N GLN A 24 -7.71 2.70 3.62
CA GLN A 24 -8.46 1.45 3.69
C GLN A 24 -9.95 1.70 3.95
N TYR A 25 -10.28 2.57 4.91
CA TYR A 25 -11.67 2.94 5.21
C TYR A 25 -12.36 3.59 4.00
N TYR A 26 -11.67 4.47 3.28
CA TYR A 26 -12.19 5.06 2.06
C TYR A 26 -12.46 3.99 0.99
N LEU A 27 -11.53 3.06 0.76
CA LEU A 27 -11.68 1.98 -0.22
C LEU A 27 -12.87 1.07 0.11
N GLU A 28 -13.07 0.74 1.39
CA GLU A 28 -14.23 -0.04 1.85
C GLU A 28 -15.55 0.68 1.56
N CYS A 29 -15.62 1.98 1.88
CA CYS A 29 -16.80 2.79 1.57
C CYS A 29 -17.05 2.89 0.06
N TYR A 30 -15.99 3.15 -0.71
CA TYR A 30 -16.06 3.32 -2.16
C TYR A 30 -16.52 2.05 -2.86
N SER A 31 -15.92 0.90 -2.52
CA SER A 31 -16.31 -0.38 -3.08
C SER A 31 -17.75 -0.74 -2.74
N LYS A 32 -18.16 -0.58 -1.48
CA LYS A 32 -19.56 -0.83 -1.05
C LYS A 32 -20.56 0.03 -1.82
N ALA A 33 -20.25 1.31 -2.03
CA ALA A 33 -21.15 2.24 -2.71
C ALA A 33 -21.31 1.97 -4.21
N LEU A 34 -20.28 1.40 -4.85
CA LEU A 34 -20.24 1.23 -6.30
C LEU A 34 -20.48 -0.20 -6.77
N LYS A 35 -20.34 -1.22 -5.91
CA LYS A 35 -20.45 -2.63 -6.34
C LYS A 35 -21.81 -2.97 -6.97
N SER A 36 -22.87 -2.26 -6.60
CA SER A 36 -24.21 -2.46 -7.16
C SER A 36 -24.44 -1.81 -8.53
N ARG A 37 -23.45 -1.14 -9.12
CA ARG A 37 -23.65 -0.25 -10.28
C ARG A 37 -23.34 -0.84 -11.66
N GLU A 38 -23.20 -2.16 -11.82
CA GLU A 38 -22.83 -2.80 -13.11
C GLU A 38 -21.57 -2.18 -13.76
N MET A 39 -20.65 -1.67 -12.93
CA MET A 39 -19.39 -1.07 -13.37
C MET A 39 -18.22 -1.88 -12.81
N GLU A 40 -17.16 -1.98 -13.61
CA GLU A 40 -15.90 -2.55 -13.15
C GLU A 40 -15.15 -1.50 -12.31
N ILE A 41 -14.70 -1.89 -11.11
CA ILE A 41 -14.01 -1.00 -10.18
C ILE A 41 -12.57 -1.44 -10.06
N TRP A 42 -11.65 -0.58 -10.50
CA TRP A 42 -10.22 -0.84 -10.46
C TRP A 42 -9.57 -0.11 -9.28
N TYR A 43 -8.71 -0.82 -8.54
CA TYR A 43 -7.76 -0.18 -7.63
C TYR A 43 -6.40 -0.07 -8.34
N VAL A 44 -5.89 1.15 -8.49
CA VAL A 44 -4.59 1.42 -9.10
C VAL A 44 -3.69 2.07 -8.05
N ASP A 45 -2.59 1.39 -7.71
CA ASP A 45 -1.55 1.90 -6.83
C ASP A 45 -0.32 2.25 -7.65
N ALA A 46 -0.08 3.54 -7.83
CA ALA A 46 1.02 4.05 -8.64
C ALA A 46 2.39 3.94 -7.95
N PHE A 47 2.39 3.66 -6.64
CA PHE A 47 3.58 3.56 -5.79
C PHE A 47 3.43 2.39 -4.82
N ALA A 48 3.18 1.20 -5.38
CA ALA A 48 2.76 0.03 -4.61
C ALA A 48 3.83 -0.48 -3.62
N GLY A 49 5.11 -0.16 -3.88
CA GLY A 49 6.22 -0.65 -3.08
C GLY A 49 6.28 -2.17 -3.10
N SER A 50 6.74 -2.77 -1.99
CA SER A 50 6.77 -4.23 -1.84
C SER A 50 5.42 -4.84 -1.42
N GLY A 51 4.40 -4.00 -1.17
CA GLY A 51 3.13 -4.38 -0.55
C GLY A 51 3.17 -4.53 0.98
N ASP A 52 4.35 -4.45 1.57
CA ASP A 52 4.60 -4.39 3.01
C ASP A 52 5.33 -3.09 3.37
N ARG A 53 5.25 -2.69 4.64
CA ARG A 53 6.07 -1.63 5.20
C ARG A 53 6.77 -2.10 6.47
N GLU A 54 7.91 -1.50 6.76
CA GLU A 54 8.64 -1.75 8.00
C GLU A 54 8.47 -0.56 8.94
N SER A 55 8.25 -0.85 10.22
CA SER A 55 8.11 0.15 11.28
C SER A 55 8.96 -0.29 12.46
N GLU A 56 9.83 0.59 12.93
CA GLU A 56 10.53 0.38 14.20
C GLU A 56 9.54 0.60 15.34
N VAL A 57 9.38 -0.41 16.20
CA VAL A 57 8.51 -0.37 17.38
C VAL A 57 9.35 -0.68 18.60
N GLN A 58 9.23 0.16 19.63
CA GLN A 58 9.84 -0.12 20.92
C GLN A 58 8.97 -1.12 21.68
N THR A 59 9.58 -2.22 22.11
CA THR A 59 8.98 -3.26 22.94
C THR A 59 9.74 -3.39 24.27
N GLY A 60 9.14 -4.06 25.25
CA GLY A 60 9.71 -4.16 26.58
C GLY A 60 9.35 -2.96 27.46
N GLY A 61 10.02 -2.86 28.60
CA GLY A 61 9.75 -1.87 29.62
C GLY A 61 9.18 -2.48 30.90
N LEU A 62 8.94 -1.60 31.88
CA LEU A 62 8.61 -1.99 33.25
C LEU A 62 7.35 -2.87 33.35
N LEU A 63 6.34 -2.62 32.51
CA LEU A 63 5.10 -3.40 32.48
C LEU A 63 5.29 -4.80 31.89
N GLU A 64 6.27 -4.98 31.00
CA GLU A 64 6.56 -6.24 30.33
C GLU A 64 7.70 -7.03 31.02
N GLY A 65 8.35 -6.43 32.03
CA GLY A 65 9.45 -7.05 32.79
C GLY A 65 10.71 -7.34 31.95
N LYS A 66 10.89 -6.66 30.83
CA LYS A 66 11.99 -6.87 29.87
C LYS A 66 12.72 -5.56 29.56
N PRO A 67 14.02 -5.60 29.18
CA PRO A 67 14.71 -4.44 28.65
C PRO A 67 13.97 -3.84 27.45
N PHE A 68 14.10 -2.53 27.27
CA PHE A 68 13.59 -1.88 26.06
C PHE A 68 14.40 -2.34 24.85
N GLU A 69 13.70 -2.78 23.81
CA GLU A 69 14.28 -3.20 22.54
C GLU A 69 13.50 -2.55 21.40
N ASN A 70 14.22 -2.11 20.37
CA ASN A 70 13.59 -1.67 19.12
C ASN A 70 13.55 -2.84 18.15
N ILE A 71 12.36 -3.24 17.73
CA ILE A 71 12.16 -4.29 16.74
C ILE A 71 11.60 -3.71 15.45
N LEU A 72 12.02 -4.27 14.31
CA LEU A 72 11.41 -4.01 13.02
C LEU A 72 10.15 -4.86 12.89
N LYS A 73 8.99 -4.20 12.88
CA LYS A 73 7.71 -4.83 12.62
C LYS A 73 7.33 -4.65 11.15
N ARG A 74 7.00 -5.74 10.47
CA ARG A 74 6.39 -5.70 9.15
C ARG A 74 4.88 -5.49 9.28
N LEU A 75 4.37 -4.50 8.58
CA LEU A 75 2.96 -4.10 8.58
C LEU A 75 2.46 -4.03 7.14
N ASP A 76 1.16 -4.16 6.96
CA ASP A 76 0.57 -4.16 5.61
C ASP A 76 0.68 -2.76 4.97
N GLY A 77 1.22 -2.71 3.77
CA GLY A 77 1.19 -1.51 2.92
C GLY A 77 -0.16 -1.31 2.24
N SER A 78 -0.26 -0.26 1.42
CA SER A 78 -1.48 0.10 0.67
C SER A 78 -1.97 -1.04 -0.24
N ALA A 79 -1.07 -1.68 -1.00
CA ALA A 79 -1.42 -2.78 -1.90
C ALA A 79 -2.07 -3.96 -1.15
N LYS A 80 -1.47 -4.41 -0.04
CA LYS A 80 -2.01 -5.53 0.75
C LYS A 80 -3.30 -5.15 1.49
N ARG A 81 -3.43 -3.91 1.96
CA ARG A 81 -4.68 -3.40 2.57
C ARG A 81 -5.82 -3.35 1.54
N ALA A 82 -5.55 -2.90 0.32
CA ALA A 82 -6.55 -2.86 -0.75
C ALA A 82 -7.07 -4.27 -1.11
N LEU A 83 -6.19 -5.29 -1.13
CA LEU A 83 -6.57 -6.68 -1.39
C LEU A 83 -7.51 -7.28 -0.33
N LYS A 84 -7.52 -6.72 0.89
CA LYS A 84 -8.39 -7.16 1.99
C LYS A 84 -9.77 -6.50 1.98
N VAL A 85 -10.00 -5.52 1.11
CA VAL A 85 -11.26 -4.77 1.05
C VAL A 85 -12.38 -5.67 0.54
N GLU A 86 -13.52 -5.63 1.24
CA GLU A 86 -14.76 -6.28 0.84
C GLU A 86 -15.94 -5.29 0.79
N PRO A 87 -16.76 -5.29 -0.29
CA PRO A 87 -16.64 -6.11 -1.50
C PRO A 87 -15.34 -5.87 -2.27
N ALA A 88 -14.83 -6.91 -2.94
CA ALA A 88 -13.63 -6.82 -3.75
C ALA A 88 -13.74 -5.80 -4.90
N PHE A 89 -12.65 -5.07 -5.15
CA PHE A 89 -12.40 -4.48 -6.48
C PHE A 89 -12.26 -5.60 -7.52
N ASP A 90 -12.63 -5.28 -8.76
CA ASP A 90 -12.63 -6.25 -9.86
C ASP A 90 -11.23 -6.44 -10.45
N LYS A 91 -10.38 -5.39 -10.37
CA LYS A 91 -8.99 -5.43 -10.79
C LYS A 91 -8.09 -4.60 -9.87
N PHE A 92 -6.88 -5.10 -9.64
CA PHE A 92 -5.82 -4.43 -8.91
C PHE A 92 -4.62 -4.22 -9.83
N VAL A 93 -4.14 -2.99 -9.97
CA VAL A 93 -2.95 -2.65 -10.75
C VAL A 93 -1.92 -2.05 -9.80
N PHE A 94 -0.77 -2.69 -9.70
CA PHE A 94 0.35 -2.23 -8.86
C PHE A 94 1.50 -1.80 -9.76
N ILE A 95 1.86 -0.51 -9.69
CA ILE A 95 2.98 0.06 -10.45
C ILE A 95 4.16 0.23 -9.49
N GLU A 96 5.33 -0.23 -9.94
CA GLU A 96 6.57 -0.16 -9.16
C GLU A 96 7.80 -0.12 -10.09
N MET A 97 8.83 0.65 -9.73
CA MET A 97 10.07 0.74 -10.52
C MET A 97 11.11 -0.31 -10.11
N SER A 98 11.17 -0.62 -8.82
CA SER A 98 12.15 -1.56 -8.26
C SER A 98 11.81 -3.00 -8.64
N GLU A 99 12.79 -3.69 -9.23
CA GLU A 99 12.66 -5.11 -9.57
C GLU A 99 12.45 -5.99 -8.33
N GLU A 100 13.18 -5.69 -7.26
CA GLU A 100 13.06 -6.39 -5.98
C GLU A 100 11.64 -6.27 -5.41
N TRP A 101 11.05 -5.08 -5.50
CA TRP A 101 9.70 -4.84 -5.00
C TRP A 101 8.63 -5.42 -5.93
N CYS A 102 8.86 -5.42 -7.25
CA CYS A 102 8.03 -6.17 -8.19
C CYS A 102 8.01 -7.67 -7.87
N ASP A 103 9.15 -8.27 -7.50
CA ASP A 103 9.22 -9.67 -7.08
C ASP A 103 8.45 -9.92 -5.77
N ALA A 104 8.47 -8.97 -4.83
CA ALA A 104 7.66 -9.02 -3.62
C ALA A 104 6.15 -8.97 -3.96
N LEU A 105 5.74 -8.06 -4.86
CA LEU A 105 4.36 -8.00 -5.36
C LEU A 105 3.96 -9.28 -6.11
N ALA A 106 4.87 -9.90 -6.85
CA ALA A 106 4.62 -11.16 -7.54
C ALA A 106 4.39 -12.31 -6.56
N LYS A 107 5.09 -12.32 -5.41
CA LYS A 107 4.80 -13.23 -4.29
C LYS A 107 3.45 -12.91 -3.65
N LEU A 108 3.14 -11.62 -3.45
CA LEU A 108 1.83 -11.19 -2.94
C LEU A 108 0.69 -11.67 -3.86
N LYS A 109 0.83 -11.52 -5.17
CA LYS A 109 -0.12 -12.05 -6.16
C LYS A 109 -0.37 -13.55 -6.01
N LYS A 110 0.67 -14.34 -5.71
CA LYS A 110 0.52 -15.79 -5.45
C LYS A 110 -0.26 -16.09 -4.16
N THR A 111 -0.23 -15.19 -3.17
CA THR A 111 -0.98 -15.35 -1.91
C THR A 111 -2.46 -14.99 -2.03
N TYR A 112 -2.85 -14.28 -3.10
CA TYR A 112 -4.25 -13.90 -3.39
C TYR A 112 -4.63 -14.38 -4.80
N PRO A 113 -4.65 -15.70 -5.07
CA PRO A 113 -4.89 -16.26 -6.41
C PRO A 113 -6.29 -15.95 -6.97
N GLU A 114 -7.25 -15.61 -6.11
CA GLU A 114 -8.61 -15.22 -6.47
C GLU A 114 -8.72 -13.75 -6.93
N ARG A 115 -7.69 -12.94 -6.72
CA ARG A 115 -7.68 -11.52 -7.07
C ARG A 115 -7.04 -11.30 -8.44
N HIS A 116 -7.68 -10.48 -9.27
CA HIS A 116 -7.10 -10.06 -10.55
C HIS A 116 -6.04 -8.98 -10.33
N ILE A 117 -4.78 -9.40 -10.17
CA ILE A 117 -3.65 -8.52 -9.91
C ILE A 117 -2.76 -8.39 -11.15
N GLU A 118 -2.52 -7.18 -11.60
CA GLU A 118 -1.54 -6.79 -12.62
C GLU A 118 -0.38 -6.02 -11.96
N ILE A 119 0.85 -6.36 -12.31
CA ILE A 119 2.06 -5.71 -11.78
C ILE A 119 2.76 -5.08 -12.97
N LEU A 120 2.95 -3.78 -12.93
CA LEU A 120 3.59 -3.00 -13.98
C LEU A 120 4.93 -2.47 -13.48
N LYS A 121 6.01 -2.96 -14.08
CA LYS A 121 7.36 -2.46 -13.77
C LYS A 121 7.63 -1.20 -14.59
N GLY A 122 7.66 -0.04 -13.95
CA GLY A 122 7.87 1.23 -14.66
C GLY A 122 7.63 2.48 -13.82
N ASP A 123 7.90 3.63 -14.42
CA ASP A 123 7.57 4.92 -13.84
C ASP A 123 6.04 5.12 -13.77
N ALA A 124 5.56 5.60 -12.62
CA ALA A 124 4.15 5.83 -12.34
C ALA A 124 3.46 6.65 -13.44
N ASN A 125 4.04 7.79 -13.84
CA ASN A 125 3.43 8.66 -14.83
C ASN A 125 3.34 7.98 -16.20
N SER A 126 4.40 7.26 -16.57
CA SER A 126 4.49 6.54 -17.83
C SER A 126 3.47 5.39 -17.90
N GLU A 127 3.36 4.58 -16.84
CA GLU A 127 2.43 3.44 -16.80
C GLU A 127 0.97 3.91 -16.69
N LEU A 128 0.67 4.92 -15.87
CA LEU A 128 -0.67 5.50 -15.78
C LEU A 128 -1.12 6.04 -17.15
N ASN A 129 -0.25 6.73 -17.88
CA ASN A 129 -0.56 7.18 -19.22
C ASN A 129 -0.88 6.01 -20.15
N LYS A 130 -0.12 4.90 -20.13
CA LYS A 130 -0.43 3.72 -20.95
C LYS A 130 -1.81 3.12 -20.61
N ILE A 131 -2.14 3.01 -19.32
CA ILE A 131 -3.43 2.45 -18.86
C ILE A 131 -4.60 3.28 -19.41
N PHE A 132 -4.53 4.62 -19.29
CA PHE A 132 -5.67 5.49 -19.58
C PHE A 132 -5.68 6.11 -20.98
N SER A 133 -4.53 6.22 -21.67
CA SER A 133 -4.47 6.75 -23.05
C SER A 133 -4.97 5.75 -24.10
N THR A 134 -5.00 4.46 -23.76
CA THR A 134 -5.48 3.41 -24.68
C THR A 134 -7.02 3.39 -24.77
N GLN A 135 -7.72 4.14 -23.91
CA GLN A 135 -9.17 4.34 -24.00
C GLN A 135 -9.53 5.51 -24.91
N ASN A 136 -9.22 5.39 -26.21
CA ASN A 136 -9.83 6.22 -27.25
C ASN A 136 -11.28 5.78 -27.46
N GLY A 137 -12.19 6.27 -26.63
CA GLY A 137 -13.62 6.06 -26.78
C GLY A 137 -14.40 6.35 -25.51
N TRP A 138 -14.52 7.64 -25.17
CA TRP A 138 -15.63 8.15 -24.35
C TRP A 138 -16.67 8.77 -25.28
#